data_AF-A0A131YS62-F1
#
_entry.id   AF-A0A131YS62-F1
#
_cell.length_a   1.000
_cell.length_b   1.000
_cell.length_c   1.000
_cell.angle_alpha   90.00
_cell.angle_beta   90.00
_cell.angle_gamma   90.00
#
_symmetry.space_group_name_H-M   'P 1'
#
loop_
_entity.id
_entity.type
_entity.pdbx_description
1 polymer ?
#
loop_
_entity_poly.entity_id
_entity_poly.type
_entity_poly.pdbx_seq_one_letter_code
_entity_poly.pdbx_strand_id
1 'polypeptide(L)'
;MESGGVTASLTEAWRYLMSKRDPRTKDMLFIGDLRFIVTVVGLYLYIVYHAGPRFMRNRQPYNLKGAIMAYNFAMVVLNIFFMFKFFQHSFWYGGYSLFCQGMTHSTDYHALMLLDYSWWYLFVRIGDFLDTFFFLLRKKYTHLTALHVSHHALVVWSGWLWLAFGGDGQVLLGMCVNAGMHVIMYTYYFLACLGPSVQQYLWWKKYITTMQITQFIVLLIHICIPLFYDCGYPRIMIGLAFAQGLLGLVLFINFYIHEYIKRKGMKKSAAKLADSDGAHTQATAKVPGERPKKA
;
A
#
# COMPACT_ATOMS: atom_id res chain seq x y z
N MET A 1 -24.28 26.49 -22.53
CA MET A 1 -23.33 27.58 -22.24
C MET A 1 -22.80 27.54 -20.80
N GLU A 2 -22.67 26.35 -20.18
CA GLU A 2 -22.25 26.18 -18.77
C GLU A 2 -20.86 25.53 -18.58
N SER A 3 -20.25 24.99 -19.64
CA SER A 3 -18.94 24.33 -19.54
C SER A 3 -17.78 25.32 -19.34
N GLY A 4 -17.91 26.58 -19.78
CA GLY A 4 -16.84 27.58 -19.74
C GLY A 4 -16.51 28.11 -18.34
N GLY A 5 -17.51 28.24 -17.46
CA GLY A 5 -17.32 28.74 -16.09
C GLY A 5 -16.62 27.74 -15.17
N VAL A 6 -16.97 26.45 -15.29
CA VAL A 6 -16.34 25.38 -14.51
C VAL A 6 -14.89 25.18 -14.95
N THR A 7 -14.61 25.19 -16.25
CA THR A 7 -13.23 25.08 -16.75
C THR A 7 -12.38 26.28 -16.35
N ALA A 8 -12.93 27.50 -16.35
CA ALA A 8 -12.21 28.70 -15.92
C ALA A 8 -11.86 28.64 -14.42
N SER A 9 -12.83 28.27 -13.57
CA SER A 9 -12.65 28.11 -12.13
C SER A 9 -11.63 27.01 -11.78
N LEU A 10 -11.69 25.85 -12.45
CA LEU A 10 -10.72 24.77 -12.27
C LEU A 10 -9.31 25.19 -12.71
N THR A 11 -9.21 25.98 -13.78
CA THR A 11 -7.90 26.47 -14.27
C THR A 11 -7.30 27.50 -13.30
N GLU A 12 -8.12 28.35 -12.69
CA GLU A 12 -7.67 29.30 -11.66
C GLU A 12 -7.25 28.60 -10.37
N ALA A 13 -8.06 27.66 -9.87
CA ALA A 13 -7.70 26.85 -8.70
C ALA A 13 -6.41 26.07 -8.94
N TRP A 14 -6.23 25.53 -10.15
CA TRP A 14 -5.00 24.85 -10.55
C TRP A 14 -3.79 25.78 -10.59
N ARG A 15 -3.92 26.98 -11.17
CA ARG A 15 -2.84 27.99 -11.17
C ARG A 15 -2.48 28.44 -9.76
N TYR A 16 -3.47 28.66 -8.90
CA TYR A 16 -3.25 28.99 -7.49
C TYR A 16 -2.50 27.86 -6.78
N LEU A 17 -2.92 26.61 -6.97
CA LEU A 17 -2.27 25.45 -6.40
C LEU A 17 -0.82 25.33 -6.89
N MET A 18 -0.57 25.48 -8.20
CA MET A 18 0.78 25.46 -8.76
C MET A 18 1.66 26.64 -8.32
N SER A 19 1.08 27.78 -7.92
CA SER A 19 1.84 28.89 -7.32
C SER A 19 2.45 28.55 -5.97
N LYS A 20 1.93 27.53 -5.27
CA LYS A 20 2.42 27.05 -3.97
C LYS A 20 3.39 25.87 -4.09
N ARG A 21 3.77 25.49 -5.31
CA ARG A 21 4.70 24.40 -5.61
C ARG A 21 6.10 24.73 -5.08
N ASP A 22 6.83 23.70 -4.67
CA ASP A 22 8.23 23.83 -4.30
C ASP A 22 9.07 24.27 -5.52
N PRO A 23 9.78 25.41 -5.46
CA PRO A 23 10.58 25.89 -6.58
C PRO A 23 11.72 24.92 -6.95
N ARG A 24 12.23 24.13 -5.99
CA ARG A 24 13.32 23.17 -6.21
C ARG A 24 12.92 22.03 -7.14
N THR A 25 11.63 21.72 -7.22
CA THR A 25 11.13 20.62 -8.06
C THR A 25 10.63 21.09 -9.42
N LYS A 26 10.68 22.39 -9.73
CA LYS A 26 10.07 23.00 -10.92
C LYS A 26 10.51 22.36 -12.23
N ASP A 27 11.79 22.08 -12.36
CA ASP A 27 12.42 21.58 -13.58
C ASP A 27 12.53 20.05 -13.61
N MET A 28 12.09 19.37 -12.55
CA MET A 28 12.09 17.90 -12.51
C MET A 28 11.03 17.34 -13.46
N LEU A 29 11.45 16.35 -14.25
CA LEU A 29 10.62 15.73 -15.27
C LEU A 29 9.33 15.15 -14.65
N PHE A 30 8.18 15.44 -15.27
CA PHE A 30 6.83 15.03 -14.85
C PHE A 30 6.31 15.61 -13.53
N ILE A 31 7.12 16.34 -12.78
CA ILE A 31 6.67 17.01 -11.56
C ILE A 31 5.92 18.29 -11.93
N GLY A 32 4.73 18.47 -11.35
CA GLY A 32 3.81 19.55 -11.66
C GLY A 32 3.04 19.42 -12.98
N ASP A 33 3.23 18.34 -13.75
CA ASP A 33 2.32 17.98 -14.83
C ASP A 33 1.19 17.09 -14.29
N LEU A 34 0.01 17.69 -14.10
CA LEU A 34 -1.19 16.96 -13.68
C LEU A 34 -1.59 15.87 -14.67
N ARG A 35 -1.34 16.10 -15.97
CA ARG A 35 -1.75 15.18 -17.03
C ARG A 35 -1.00 13.88 -16.88
N PHE A 36 0.30 13.94 -16.60
CA PHE A 36 1.10 12.76 -16.33
C PHE A 36 0.49 11.88 -15.23
N ILE A 37 0.27 12.43 -14.04
CA ILE A 37 -0.21 11.63 -12.91
C ILE A 37 -1.64 11.14 -13.10
N VAL A 38 -2.53 11.97 -13.67
CA VAL A 38 -3.91 11.58 -13.99
C VAL A 38 -3.92 10.46 -15.03
N THR A 39 -3.08 10.54 -16.06
CA THR A 39 -2.97 9.50 -17.09
C THR A 39 -2.43 8.20 -16.50
N VAL A 40 -1.38 8.26 -15.67
CA VAL A 40 -0.78 7.07 -15.02
C VAL A 40 -1.80 6.36 -14.13
N VAL A 41 -2.45 7.09 -13.22
CA VAL A 41 -3.45 6.50 -12.30
C VAL A 41 -4.71 6.07 -13.05
N GLY A 42 -5.19 6.87 -14.00
CA GLY A 42 -6.37 6.55 -14.81
C GLY A 42 -6.16 5.31 -15.68
N LEU A 43 -4.99 5.18 -16.31
CA LEU A 43 -4.62 4.00 -17.07
C LEU A 43 -4.52 2.77 -16.19
N TYR A 44 -3.91 2.88 -15.00
CA TYR A 44 -3.88 1.80 -14.02
C TYR A 44 -5.28 1.31 -13.67
N LEU A 45 -6.19 2.22 -13.29
CA LEU A 45 -7.58 1.85 -12.94
C LEU A 45 -8.31 1.23 -14.14
N TYR A 46 -8.14 1.79 -15.34
CA TYR A 46 -8.74 1.25 -16.56
C TYR A 46 -8.24 -0.18 -16.86
N ILE A 47 -6.93 -0.42 -16.71
CA ILE A 47 -6.34 -1.75 -16.90
C ILE A 47 -6.91 -2.72 -15.86
N VAL A 48 -6.99 -2.32 -14.60
CA VAL A 48 -7.40 -3.20 -13.50
C VAL A 48 -8.88 -3.58 -13.60
N TYR A 49 -9.76 -2.61 -13.86
CA TYR A 49 -11.21 -2.86 -13.87
C TYR A 49 -11.75 -3.34 -15.21
N HIS A 50 -11.12 -2.97 -16.34
CA HIS A 50 -11.67 -3.23 -17.66
C HIS A 50 -10.72 -4.01 -18.57
N ALA A 51 -9.56 -3.44 -18.92
CA ALA A 51 -8.73 -4.00 -19.98
C ALA A 51 -8.11 -5.36 -19.61
N GLY A 52 -7.58 -5.49 -18.39
CA GLY A 52 -6.94 -6.69 -17.87
C GLY A 52 -7.90 -7.88 -17.77
N PRO A 53 -9.05 -7.76 -17.06
CA PRO A 53 -10.04 -8.82 -17.00
C PRO A 53 -10.58 -9.23 -18.37
N ARG A 54 -10.82 -8.26 -19.27
CA ARG A 54 -11.25 -8.51 -20.66
C ARG A 54 -10.19 -9.29 -21.44
N PHE A 55 -8.92 -8.89 -21.33
CA PHE A 55 -7.80 -9.57 -21.99
C PHE A 55 -7.61 -11.01 -21.49
N MET A 56 -7.79 -11.24 -20.18
CA MET A 56 -7.62 -12.56 -19.56
C MET A 56 -8.85 -13.47 -19.66
N ARG A 57 -10.01 -12.97 -20.13
CA ARG A 57 -11.27 -13.74 -20.17
C ARG A 57 -11.11 -15.10 -20.85
N ASN A 58 -10.48 -15.12 -22.02
CA ASN A 58 -10.33 -16.31 -22.87
C ASN A 58 -8.90 -16.91 -22.83
N ARG A 59 -8.06 -16.49 -21.88
CA ARG A 59 -6.67 -16.96 -21.75
C ARG A 59 -6.48 -17.78 -20.48
N GLN A 60 -5.57 -18.74 -20.49
CA GLN A 60 -5.15 -19.44 -19.29
C GLN A 60 -4.26 -18.54 -18.41
N PRO A 61 -4.21 -18.74 -17.07
CA PRO A 61 -3.34 -17.95 -16.21
C PRO A 61 -1.86 -18.18 -16.59
N TYR A 62 -1.11 -17.08 -16.72
CA TYR A 62 0.30 -17.15 -17.11
C TYR A 62 1.19 -17.66 -15.97
N ASN A 63 2.18 -18.49 -16.30
CA ASN A 63 3.22 -18.89 -15.35
C ASN A 63 4.34 -17.84 -15.29
N LEU A 64 4.14 -16.83 -14.44
CA LEU A 64 5.07 -15.72 -14.24
C LEU A 64 5.93 -15.88 -12.99
N LYS A 65 6.13 -17.11 -12.50
CA LYS A 65 6.82 -17.37 -11.23
C LYS A 65 8.21 -16.71 -11.18
N GLY A 66 9.02 -16.91 -12.22
CA GLY A 66 10.36 -16.32 -12.32
C GLY A 66 10.35 -14.79 -12.35
N ALA A 67 9.46 -14.21 -13.15
CA ALA A 67 9.30 -12.76 -13.25
C ALA A 67 8.86 -12.13 -11.92
N ILE A 68 7.89 -12.73 -11.22
CA ILE A 68 7.42 -12.27 -9.90
C ILE A 68 8.54 -12.38 -8.86
N MET A 69 9.32 -13.46 -8.92
CA MET A 69 10.45 -13.64 -8.00
C MET A 69 11.54 -12.59 -8.22
N ALA A 70 11.92 -12.33 -9.47
CA ALA A 70 12.87 -11.28 -9.83
C ALA A 70 12.36 -9.89 -9.43
N TYR A 71 11.08 -9.61 -9.69
CA TYR A 71 10.42 -8.38 -9.27
C TYR A 71 10.44 -8.19 -7.76
N ASN A 72 9.98 -9.18 -6.98
CA ASN A 72 9.94 -9.06 -5.52
C ASN A 72 11.35 -8.85 -4.95
N PHE A 73 12.36 -9.54 -5.50
CA PHE A 73 13.75 -9.33 -5.10
C PHE A 73 14.24 -7.92 -5.43
N ALA A 74 13.98 -7.43 -6.65
CA ALA A 74 14.32 -6.06 -7.03
C ALA A 74 13.63 -5.03 -6.13
N MET A 75 12.36 -5.25 -5.78
CA MET A 75 11.62 -4.39 -4.86
C MET A 75 12.22 -4.39 -3.45
N VAL A 76 12.70 -5.54 -2.94
CA VAL A 76 13.45 -5.59 -1.67
C VAL A 76 14.71 -4.72 -1.75
N VAL A 77 15.54 -4.90 -2.78
CA VAL A 77 16.80 -4.16 -2.95
C VAL A 77 16.54 -2.66 -3.08
N LEU A 78 15.57 -2.26 -3.91
CA LEU A 78 15.20 -0.86 -4.10
C LEU A 78 14.69 -0.24 -2.80
N ASN A 79 13.80 -0.91 -2.07
CA ASN A 79 13.29 -0.38 -0.81
C ASN A 79 14.37 -0.26 0.27
N ILE A 80 15.32 -1.21 0.33
CA ILE A 80 16.49 -1.11 1.21
C ILE A 80 17.32 0.12 0.82
N PHE A 81 17.63 0.28 -0.47
CA PHE A 81 18.40 1.41 -0.97
C PHE A 81 17.75 2.75 -0.60
N PHE A 82 16.47 2.94 -0.92
CA PHE A 82 15.77 4.19 -0.62
C PHE A 82 15.58 4.43 0.88
N MET A 83 15.29 3.38 1.66
CA MET A 83 15.23 3.49 3.13
C MET A 83 16.55 4.05 3.70
N PHE A 84 17.68 3.49 3.27
CA PHE A 84 18.99 3.97 3.70
C PHE A 84 19.27 5.39 3.21
N LYS A 85 18.96 5.72 1.94
CA LYS A 85 19.18 7.06 1.41
C LYS A 85 18.32 8.12 2.09
N PHE A 86 17.04 7.85 2.33
CA PHE A 86 16.19 8.77 3.08
C PHE A 86 16.72 8.96 4.50
N PHE A 87 17.03 7.88 5.22
CA PHE A 87 17.54 7.97 6.58
C PHE A 87 18.89 8.72 6.66
N GLN A 88 19.80 8.40 5.74
CA GLN A 88 21.12 9.00 5.63
C GLN A 88 21.04 10.52 5.40
N HIS A 89 20.24 10.95 4.41
CA HIS A 89 20.20 12.36 4.02
C HIS A 89 19.26 13.21 4.89
N SER A 90 18.31 12.62 5.62
CA SER A 90 17.45 13.37 6.55
C SER A 90 18.03 13.39 7.97
N PHE A 91 18.19 12.25 8.62
CA PHE A 91 18.50 12.18 10.05
C PHE A 91 20.00 12.14 10.33
N TRP A 92 20.78 11.40 9.54
CA TRP A 92 22.21 11.23 9.84
C TRP A 92 23.03 12.46 9.47
N TYR A 93 22.92 12.92 8.23
CA TYR A 93 23.68 14.07 7.72
C TYR A 93 22.84 15.33 7.56
N GLY A 94 21.52 15.20 7.37
CA GLY A 94 20.61 16.34 7.21
C GLY A 94 20.25 17.03 8.52
N GLY A 95 20.52 16.41 9.68
CA GLY A 95 20.23 16.98 10.99
C GLY A 95 18.74 17.10 11.33
N TYR A 96 17.88 16.29 10.71
CA TYR A 96 16.43 16.39 10.92
C TYR A 96 16.06 15.89 12.31
N SER A 97 15.10 16.56 12.93
CA SER A 97 14.52 16.11 14.19
C SER A 97 13.55 14.94 13.94
N LEU A 98 13.73 13.84 14.67
CA LEU A 98 12.78 12.72 14.67
C LEU A 98 11.45 13.09 15.33
N PHE A 99 11.41 14.16 16.13
CA PHE A 99 10.23 14.56 16.90
C PHE A 99 9.35 15.56 16.12
N CYS A 100 9.90 16.71 15.75
CA CYS A 100 9.19 17.74 14.98
C CYS A 100 10.13 18.39 13.99
N GLN A 101 9.85 18.22 12.70
CA GLN A 101 10.63 18.77 11.59
C GLN A 101 9.73 19.59 10.66
N GLY A 102 10.04 20.87 10.55
CA GLY A 102 9.42 21.79 9.58
C GLY A 102 9.90 21.58 8.15
N MET A 103 9.25 22.29 7.22
CA MET A 103 9.70 22.38 5.84
C MET A 103 10.60 23.60 5.69
N THR A 104 11.89 23.38 5.42
CA THR A 104 12.88 24.46 5.27
C THR A 104 13.05 24.93 3.84
N HIS A 105 12.64 24.12 2.86
CA HIS A 105 12.88 24.35 1.44
C HIS A 105 14.35 24.69 1.10
N SER A 106 15.30 24.21 1.90
CA SER A 106 16.70 24.57 1.71
C SER A 106 17.27 23.95 0.44
N THR A 107 18.24 24.62 -0.16
CA THR A 107 18.98 24.14 -1.34
C THR A 107 20.28 23.45 -0.94
N ASP A 108 20.37 22.98 0.31
CA ASP A 108 21.53 22.25 0.78
C ASP A 108 21.67 20.94 0.02
N TYR A 109 22.90 20.46 -0.11
CA TYR A 109 23.19 19.20 -0.81
C TYR A 109 22.30 18.05 -0.33
N HIS A 110 22.11 17.89 0.99
CA HIS A 110 21.28 16.82 1.54
C HIS A 110 19.79 16.98 1.21
N ALA A 111 19.26 18.20 1.23
CA ALA A 111 17.87 18.48 0.90
C ALA A 111 17.59 18.25 -0.60
N LEU A 112 18.49 18.67 -1.48
CA LEU A 112 18.37 18.42 -2.92
C LEU A 112 18.47 16.92 -3.25
N MET A 113 19.39 16.20 -2.60
CA MET A 113 19.48 14.74 -2.75
C MET A 113 18.21 14.03 -2.25
N LEU A 114 17.58 14.49 -1.17
CA LEU A 114 16.30 13.94 -0.71
C LEU A 114 15.19 14.10 -1.76
N LEU A 115 15.11 15.24 -2.43
CA LEU A 115 14.15 15.46 -3.51
C LEU A 115 14.45 14.57 -4.71
N ASP A 116 15.71 14.44 -5.12
CA ASP A 116 16.13 13.55 -6.20
C ASP A 116 15.79 12.08 -5.91
N TYR A 117 16.12 11.59 -4.72
CA TYR A 117 15.73 10.23 -4.31
C TYR A 117 14.21 10.09 -4.19
N SER A 118 13.49 11.11 -3.74
CA SER A 118 12.02 11.09 -3.68
C SER A 118 11.40 10.99 -5.09
N TRP A 119 12.01 11.64 -6.07
CA TRP A 119 11.63 11.55 -7.48
C TRP A 119 11.81 10.14 -8.02
N TRP A 120 12.97 9.53 -7.80
CA TRP A 120 13.19 8.12 -8.18
C TRP A 120 12.25 7.17 -7.43
N TYR A 121 11.98 7.45 -6.16
CA TYR A 121 11.08 6.63 -5.35
C TYR A 121 9.63 6.68 -5.84
N LEU A 122 9.19 7.79 -6.45
CA LEU A 122 7.88 7.85 -7.12
C LEU A 122 7.77 6.80 -8.23
N PHE A 123 8.82 6.58 -9.02
CA PHE A 123 8.83 5.51 -10.03
C PHE A 123 8.83 4.12 -9.42
N VAL A 124 9.48 3.92 -8.27
CA VAL A 124 9.36 2.66 -7.52
C VAL A 124 7.91 2.44 -7.09
N ARG A 125 7.21 3.48 -6.60
CA ARG A 125 5.78 3.38 -6.26
C ARG A 125 4.89 3.12 -7.47
N ILE A 126 5.20 3.68 -8.63
CA ILE A 126 4.51 3.32 -9.90
C ILE A 126 4.80 1.86 -10.25
N GLY A 127 6.02 1.38 -10.00
CA GLY A 127 6.43 -0.02 -10.14
C GLY A 127 5.56 -0.97 -9.30
N ASP A 128 5.05 -0.54 -8.14
CA ASP A 128 4.12 -1.33 -7.32
C ASP A 128 2.84 -1.74 -8.11
N PHE A 129 2.46 -1.03 -9.18
CA PHE A 129 1.33 -1.44 -10.04
C PHE A 129 1.54 -2.81 -10.70
N LEU A 130 2.79 -3.24 -10.85
CA LEU A 130 3.12 -4.57 -11.36
C LEU A 130 2.57 -5.67 -10.46
N ASP A 131 2.45 -5.47 -9.14
CA ASP A 131 1.80 -6.44 -8.24
C ASP A 131 0.37 -6.74 -8.70
N THR A 132 -0.40 -5.70 -9.01
CA THR A 132 -1.76 -5.83 -9.49
C THR A 132 -1.80 -6.50 -10.86
N PHE A 133 -0.88 -6.15 -11.75
CA PHE A 133 -0.80 -6.77 -13.08
C PHE A 133 -0.42 -8.25 -13.01
N PHE A 134 0.47 -8.65 -12.10
CA PHE A 134 0.78 -10.05 -11.86
C PHE A 134 -0.43 -10.81 -11.32
N PHE A 135 -1.22 -10.23 -10.42
CA PHE A 135 -2.45 -10.85 -9.95
C PHE A 135 -3.48 -11.00 -11.08
N LEU A 136 -3.64 -10.01 -11.96
CA LEU A 136 -4.52 -10.08 -13.13
C LEU A 136 -4.09 -11.21 -14.09
N LEU A 137 -2.82 -11.22 -14.50
CA LEU A 137 -2.27 -12.20 -15.45
C LEU A 137 -2.29 -13.64 -14.90
N ARG A 138 -2.30 -13.80 -13.57
CA ARG A 138 -2.46 -15.10 -12.90
C ARG A 138 -3.90 -15.45 -12.54
N LYS A 139 -4.88 -14.63 -12.92
CA LYS A 139 -6.30 -14.76 -12.55
C LYS A 139 -6.54 -14.87 -11.04
N LYS A 140 -5.72 -14.20 -10.22
CA LYS A 140 -5.85 -14.18 -8.76
C LYS A 140 -6.71 -13.00 -8.30
N TYR A 141 -7.94 -12.93 -8.81
CA TYR A 141 -8.87 -11.81 -8.54
C TYR A 141 -9.23 -11.64 -7.06
N THR A 142 -9.13 -12.69 -6.24
CA THR A 142 -9.32 -12.60 -4.79
C THR A 142 -8.27 -11.72 -4.10
N HIS A 143 -7.10 -11.51 -4.72
CA HIS A 143 -6.07 -10.61 -4.23
C HIS A 143 -6.29 -9.15 -4.66
N LEU A 144 -7.07 -8.92 -5.73
CA LEU A 144 -7.48 -7.59 -6.19
C LEU A 144 -8.62 -7.05 -5.31
N THR A 145 -8.31 -6.77 -4.07
CA THR A 145 -9.25 -6.17 -3.13
C THR A 145 -9.38 -4.66 -3.35
N ALA A 146 -10.48 -4.08 -2.88
CA ALA A 146 -10.65 -2.63 -2.87
C ALA A 146 -9.51 -1.93 -2.12
N LEU A 147 -9.04 -2.51 -1.00
CA LEU A 147 -7.86 -2.04 -0.27
C LEU A 147 -6.64 -1.96 -1.21
N HIS A 148 -6.31 -3.06 -1.90
CA HIS A 148 -5.14 -3.13 -2.78
C HIS A 148 -5.19 -2.06 -3.87
N VAL A 149 -6.27 -2.05 -4.66
CA VAL A 149 -6.36 -1.16 -5.84
C VAL A 149 -6.41 0.31 -5.42
N SER A 150 -7.22 0.67 -4.42
CA SER A 150 -7.32 2.06 -3.95
C SER A 150 -6.03 2.53 -3.28
N HIS A 151 -5.37 1.70 -2.48
CA HIS A 151 -4.10 2.05 -1.83
C HIS A 151 -3.01 2.34 -2.87
N HIS A 152 -2.79 1.46 -3.84
CA HIS A 152 -1.76 1.68 -4.87
C HIS A 152 -2.04 2.94 -5.69
N ALA A 153 -3.29 3.16 -6.12
CA ALA A 153 -3.66 4.38 -6.84
C ALA A 153 -3.42 5.64 -5.99
N LEU A 154 -3.82 5.60 -4.71
CA LEU A 154 -3.69 6.73 -3.80
C LEU A 154 -2.23 7.04 -3.45
N VAL A 155 -1.38 6.04 -3.22
CA VAL A 155 0.04 6.23 -2.88
C VAL A 155 0.82 6.86 -4.02
N VAL A 156 0.53 6.49 -5.28
CA VAL A 156 1.16 7.10 -6.46
C VAL A 156 0.68 8.54 -6.63
N TRP A 157 -0.64 8.77 -6.52
CA TRP A 157 -1.22 10.10 -6.58
C TRP A 157 -0.66 11.04 -5.49
N SER A 158 -0.67 10.59 -4.23
CA SER A 158 -0.18 11.38 -3.12
C SER A 158 1.33 11.55 -3.17
N GLY A 159 2.10 10.53 -3.59
CA GLY A 159 3.55 10.65 -3.77
C GLY A 159 3.93 11.76 -4.75
N TRP A 160 3.20 11.87 -5.87
CA TRP A 160 3.37 12.99 -6.80
C TRP A 160 2.99 14.33 -6.17
N LEU A 161 1.91 14.38 -5.39
CA LEU A 161 1.49 15.59 -4.66
C LEU A 161 2.57 16.03 -3.66
N TRP A 162 3.07 15.11 -2.83
CA TRP A 162 4.12 15.38 -1.84
C TRP A 162 5.38 15.94 -2.49
N LEU A 163 5.80 15.34 -3.61
CA LEU A 163 6.97 15.80 -4.33
C LEU A 163 6.75 17.18 -4.98
N ALA A 164 5.55 17.50 -5.44
CA ALA A 164 5.23 18.81 -5.98
C ALA A 164 5.23 19.92 -4.91
N PHE A 165 4.74 19.65 -3.70
CA PHE A 165 4.60 20.67 -2.64
C PHE A 165 5.77 20.74 -1.65
N GLY A 166 6.77 19.87 -1.80
CA GLY A 166 7.97 19.83 -0.98
C GLY A 166 7.99 18.57 -0.14
N GLY A 167 8.62 17.52 -0.70
CA GLY A 167 8.81 16.21 -0.06
C GLY A 167 9.85 16.26 1.04
N ASP A 168 9.60 17.08 2.05
CA ASP A 168 10.53 17.45 3.12
C ASP A 168 9.75 17.54 4.46
N GLY A 169 10.46 17.55 5.57
CA GLY A 169 9.92 17.75 6.90
C GLY A 169 9.40 16.48 7.56
N GLN A 170 8.35 16.64 8.38
CA GLN A 170 7.76 15.61 9.25
C GLN A 170 7.44 14.29 8.50
N VAL A 171 7.05 14.36 7.22
CA VAL A 171 6.67 13.20 6.41
C VAL A 171 7.84 12.27 6.04
N LEU A 172 9.09 12.71 6.13
CA LEU A 172 10.25 11.88 5.77
C LEU A 172 10.44 10.68 6.69
N LEU A 173 10.11 10.83 7.98
CA LEU A 173 10.10 9.67 8.89
C LEU A 173 9.11 8.62 8.39
N GLY A 174 7.92 9.08 7.96
CA GLY A 174 6.91 8.24 7.35
C GLY A 174 7.41 7.51 6.10
N MET A 175 8.17 8.19 5.24
CA MET A 175 8.78 7.57 4.05
C MET A 175 9.81 6.50 4.42
N CYS A 176 10.68 6.76 5.40
CA CYS A 176 11.67 5.79 5.87
C CYS A 176 11.01 4.53 6.44
N VAL A 177 10.02 4.71 7.33
CA VAL A 177 9.31 3.58 7.94
C VAL A 177 8.48 2.83 6.91
N ASN A 178 7.83 3.53 5.96
CA ASN A 178 7.10 2.89 4.87
C ASN A 178 8.03 2.02 4.00
N ALA A 179 9.18 2.56 3.58
CA ALA A 179 10.18 1.80 2.82
C ALA A 179 10.63 0.55 3.59
N GLY A 180 10.91 0.66 4.89
CA GLY A 180 11.22 -0.49 5.75
C GLY A 180 10.11 -1.54 5.81
N MET A 181 8.85 -1.12 5.91
CA MET A 181 7.71 -2.04 5.86
C MET A 181 7.55 -2.72 4.50
N HIS A 182 7.86 -2.02 3.41
CA HIS A 182 7.93 -2.62 2.08
C HIS A 182 9.08 -3.62 1.93
N VAL A 183 10.24 -3.40 2.57
CA VAL A 183 11.31 -4.42 2.63
C VAL A 183 10.78 -5.71 3.24
N ILE A 184 10.11 -5.61 4.40
CA ILE A 184 9.55 -6.79 5.10
C ILE A 184 8.48 -7.48 4.24
N MET A 185 7.56 -6.70 3.67
CA MET A 185 6.46 -7.22 2.86
C MET A 185 6.96 -7.91 1.57
N TYR A 186 7.85 -7.28 0.81
CA TYR A 186 8.38 -7.87 -0.43
C TYR A 186 9.31 -9.05 -0.15
N THR A 187 10.03 -9.05 0.97
CA THR A 187 10.79 -10.22 1.42
C THR A 187 9.85 -11.40 1.65
N TYR A 188 8.72 -11.18 2.32
CA TYR A 188 7.71 -12.23 2.50
C TYR A 188 7.15 -12.73 1.15
N TYR A 189 6.84 -11.83 0.20
CA TYR A 189 6.34 -12.22 -1.12
C TYR A 189 7.38 -12.96 -1.96
N PHE A 190 8.65 -12.57 -1.88
CA PHE A 190 9.77 -13.29 -2.49
C PHE A 190 9.86 -14.71 -1.94
N LEU A 191 9.90 -14.87 -0.61
CA LEU A 191 9.97 -16.17 0.04
C LEU A 191 8.75 -17.04 -0.28
N ALA A 192 7.56 -16.44 -0.38
CA ALA A 192 6.34 -17.14 -0.77
C ALA A 192 6.40 -17.70 -2.20
N CYS A 193 7.26 -17.16 -3.07
CA CYS A 193 7.46 -17.66 -4.43
C CYS A 193 8.42 -18.86 -4.50
N LEU A 194 9.23 -19.13 -3.47
CA LEU A 194 10.20 -20.24 -3.49
C LEU A 194 9.53 -21.63 -3.44
N GLY A 195 8.24 -21.70 -3.12
CA GLY A 195 7.43 -22.92 -3.24
C GLY A 195 7.01 -23.50 -1.89
N PRO A 196 6.33 -24.67 -1.89
CA PRO A 196 5.73 -25.26 -0.70
C PRO A 196 6.72 -25.50 0.44
N SER A 197 7.95 -25.89 0.10
CA SER A 197 9.03 -26.15 1.06
C SER A 197 9.40 -24.93 1.91
N VAL A 198 9.23 -23.71 1.38
CA VAL A 198 9.48 -22.46 2.12
C VAL A 198 8.18 -21.91 2.72
N GLN A 199 7.05 -22.04 2.02
CA GLN A 199 5.76 -21.51 2.45
C GLN A 199 5.30 -22.04 3.81
N GLN A 200 5.67 -23.26 4.19
CA GLN A 200 5.39 -23.83 5.52
C GLN A 200 6.00 -23.00 6.67
N TYR A 201 7.13 -22.33 6.46
CA TYR A 201 7.80 -21.50 7.46
C TYR A 201 7.25 -20.08 7.52
N LEU A 202 6.33 -19.70 6.62
CA LEU A 202 5.77 -18.34 6.50
C LEU A 202 4.56 -18.11 7.42
N TRP A 203 4.61 -18.62 8.64
CA TRP A 203 3.56 -18.47 9.66
C TRP A 203 3.36 -17.02 10.12
N TRP A 204 4.35 -16.16 9.89
CA TRP A 204 4.39 -14.79 10.38
C TRP A 204 3.65 -13.76 9.51
N LYS A 205 2.88 -14.21 8.48
CA LYS A 205 2.03 -13.34 7.64
C LYS A 205 1.16 -12.38 8.44
N LYS A 206 0.58 -12.85 9.54
CA LYS A 206 -0.30 -12.05 10.40
C LYS A 206 0.46 -10.89 11.05
N TYR A 207 1.71 -11.13 11.47
CA TYR A 207 2.53 -10.10 12.11
C TYR A 207 2.90 -8.99 11.14
N ILE A 208 3.07 -9.28 9.84
CA ILE A 208 3.27 -8.24 8.82
C ILE A 208 2.09 -7.28 8.80
N THR A 209 0.86 -7.80 8.71
CA THR A 209 -0.35 -6.97 8.73
C THR A 209 -0.47 -6.18 10.04
N THR A 210 -0.14 -6.79 11.18
CA THR A 210 -0.13 -6.09 12.47
C THR A 210 0.92 -4.97 12.51
N MET A 211 2.13 -5.21 12.00
CA MET A 211 3.18 -4.19 11.90
C MET A 211 2.75 -3.04 10.97
N GLN A 212 2.07 -3.31 9.86
CA GLN A 212 1.52 -2.26 8.98
C GLN A 212 0.45 -1.42 9.69
N ILE A 213 -0.45 -2.05 10.45
CA ILE A 213 -1.44 -1.31 11.26
C ILE A 213 -0.74 -0.44 12.32
N THR A 214 0.23 -1.02 13.04
CA THR A 214 1.03 -0.27 14.03
C THR A 214 1.78 0.89 13.38
N GLN A 215 2.37 0.70 12.19
CA GLN A 215 2.99 1.77 11.41
C GLN A 215 2.00 2.91 11.19
N PHE A 216 0.79 2.65 10.68
CA PHE A 216 -0.19 3.72 10.43
C PHE A 216 -0.56 4.47 11.71
N ILE A 217 -0.74 3.77 12.84
CA ILE A 217 -1.04 4.40 14.13
C ILE A 217 0.11 5.32 14.57
N VAL A 218 1.35 4.81 14.55
CA VAL A 218 2.54 5.58 14.97
C VAL A 218 2.73 6.80 14.07
N LEU A 219 2.60 6.65 12.75
CA LEU A 219 2.77 7.76 11.81
C LEU A 219 1.62 8.79 11.90
N LEU A 220 0.40 8.36 12.22
CA LEU A 220 -0.71 9.28 12.48
C LEU A 220 -0.50 10.11 13.74
N ILE A 221 0.05 9.51 14.79
CA ILE A 221 0.42 10.27 15.99
C ILE A 221 1.56 11.25 15.66
N HIS A 222 2.59 10.77 14.94
CA HIS A 222 3.76 11.56 14.57
C HIS A 222 3.41 12.78 13.72
N ILE A 223 2.51 12.66 12.74
CA ILE A 223 2.11 13.79 11.89
C ILE A 223 1.24 14.82 12.64
N CYS A 224 0.65 14.46 13.79
CA CYS A 224 -0.09 15.38 14.64
C CYS A 224 0.82 16.20 15.57
N ILE A 225 2.09 15.81 15.79
CA ILE A 225 3.01 16.53 16.69
C ILE A 225 3.14 18.02 16.31
N PRO A 226 3.30 18.39 15.02
CA PRO A 226 3.41 19.80 14.63
C PRO A 226 2.14 20.64 14.85
N LEU A 227 1.00 20.04 15.22
CA LEU A 227 -0.20 20.77 15.64
C LEU A 227 -0.06 21.32 17.06
N PHE A 228 0.73 20.66 17.90
CA PHE A 228 0.93 21.01 19.30
C PHE A 228 2.29 21.67 19.56
N TYR A 229 3.29 21.35 18.74
CA TYR A 229 4.63 21.92 18.80
C TYR A 229 4.96 22.61 17.48
N ASP A 230 5.08 23.94 17.49
CA ASP A 230 5.33 24.67 16.24
C ASP A 230 6.79 24.51 15.80
N CYS A 231 7.01 23.62 14.84
CA CYS A 231 8.28 23.50 14.13
C CYS A 231 8.20 24.06 12.69
N GLY A 232 7.17 24.83 12.35
CA GLY A 232 7.02 25.42 11.01
C GLY A 232 6.58 24.44 9.92
N TYR A 233 5.94 23.33 10.29
CA TYR A 233 5.37 22.39 9.30
C TYR A 233 3.98 22.87 8.82
N PRO A 234 3.71 22.95 7.50
CA PRO A 234 2.46 23.54 6.99
C PRO A 234 1.20 22.77 7.40
N ARG A 235 0.21 23.46 7.98
CA ARG A 235 -1.04 22.84 8.46
C ARG A 235 -1.84 22.11 7.38
N ILE A 236 -1.83 22.61 6.15
CA ILE A 236 -2.50 21.96 5.01
C ILE A 236 -1.88 20.59 4.74
N MET A 237 -0.55 20.49 4.81
CA MET A 237 0.16 19.22 4.64
C MET A 237 -0.14 18.26 5.79
N ILE A 238 -0.23 18.73 7.03
CA ILE A 238 -0.69 17.90 8.16
C ILE A 238 -2.06 17.30 7.88
N GLY A 239 -3.03 18.12 7.45
CA GLY A 239 -4.38 17.66 7.15
C GLY A 239 -4.43 16.60 6.05
N LEU A 240 -3.66 16.79 4.97
CA LEU A 240 -3.57 15.83 3.86
C LEU A 240 -2.94 14.50 4.30
N ALA A 241 -1.82 14.55 5.02
CA ALA A 241 -1.13 13.36 5.52
C ALA A 241 -1.98 12.61 6.55
N PHE A 242 -2.68 13.33 7.44
CA PHE A 242 -3.59 12.74 8.41
C PHE A 242 -4.77 12.04 7.73
N ALA A 243 -5.42 12.71 6.76
CA ALA A 243 -6.52 12.11 6.01
C ALA A 243 -6.09 10.86 5.25
N GLN A 244 -4.92 10.89 4.59
CA GLN A 244 -4.35 9.74 3.90
C GLN A 244 -4.02 8.60 4.88
N GLY A 245 -3.38 8.90 6.00
CA GLY A 245 -3.04 7.92 7.04
C GLY A 245 -4.27 7.28 7.66
N LEU A 246 -5.32 8.05 7.93
CA LEU A 246 -6.57 7.57 8.50
C LEU A 246 -7.30 6.63 7.53
N LEU A 247 -7.38 7.01 6.25
CA LEU A 247 -7.94 6.15 5.22
C LEU A 247 -7.16 4.83 5.12
N GLY A 248 -5.82 4.89 5.11
CA GLY A 248 -4.97 3.70 5.13
C GLY A 248 -5.27 2.81 6.34
N LEU A 249 -5.30 3.38 7.54
CA LEU A 249 -5.58 2.66 8.78
C LEU A 249 -6.94 1.94 8.72
N VAL A 250 -8.00 2.64 8.31
CA VAL A 250 -9.36 2.05 8.19
C VAL A 250 -9.37 0.88 7.22
N LEU A 251 -8.73 1.01 6.06
CA LEU A 251 -8.69 -0.06 5.06
C LEU A 251 -7.92 -1.29 5.57
N PHE A 252 -6.79 -1.09 6.26
CA PHE A 252 -6.00 -2.17 6.85
C PHE A 252 -6.71 -2.87 8.02
N ILE A 253 -7.38 -2.10 8.90
CA ILE A 253 -8.20 -2.67 9.97
C ILE A 253 -9.34 -3.50 9.37
N ASN A 254 -10.03 -2.97 8.35
CA ASN A 254 -11.11 -3.67 7.67
C ASN A 254 -10.62 -5.00 7.06
N PHE A 255 -9.46 -4.99 6.41
CA PHE A 255 -8.81 -6.20 5.89
C PHE A 255 -8.48 -7.19 7.02
N TYR A 256 -7.90 -6.72 8.13
CA TYR A 256 -7.53 -7.57 9.25
C TYR A 256 -8.75 -8.27 9.87
N ILE A 257 -9.85 -7.53 10.06
CA ILE A 257 -11.11 -8.07 10.56
C ILE A 257 -11.64 -9.17 9.62
N HIS A 258 -11.66 -8.92 8.30
CA HIS A 258 -12.18 -9.90 7.35
C HIS A 258 -11.31 -11.16 7.24
N GLU A 259 -9.99 -10.99 7.10
CA GLU A 259 -9.07 -12.11 6.80
C GLU A 259 -8.72 -12.95 8.04
N TYR A 260 -8.61 -12.33 9.23
CA TYR A 260 -8.14 -13.00 10.43
C TYR A 260 -9.22 -13.23 11.49
N ILE A 261 -10.19 -12.33 11.63
CA ILE A 261 -11.25 -12.48 12.64
C ILE A 261 -12.44 -13.25 12.06
N LYS A 262 -13.09 -12.72 11.03
CA LYS A 262 -14.28 -13.32 10.41
C LYS A 262 -13.97 -14.70 9.82
N ARG A 263 -12.87 -14.83 9.06
CA ARG A 263 -12.48 -16.12 8.47
C ARG A 263 -12.17 -17.20 9.51
N LYS A 264 -11.55 -16.82 10.64
CA LYS A 264 -11.32 -17.76 11.75
C LYS A 264 -12.64 -18.16 12.41
N GLY A 265 -13.58 -17.22 12.57
CA GLY A 265 -14.94 -17.50 13.03
C GLY A 265 -15.67 -18.50 12.13
N MET A 266 -15.66 -18.28 10.80
CA MET A 266 -16.27 -19.19 9.83
C MET A 266 -15.67 -20.60 9.88
N LYS A 267 -14.33 -20.72 9.96
CA LYS A 267 -13.67 -22.03 10.12
C LYS A 267 -14.07 -22.74 11.41
N LYS A 268 -14.21 -22.01 12.53
CA LYS A 268 -14.64 -22.57 13.81
C LYS A 268 -16.11 -23.03 13.75
N SER A 269 -16.98 -22.26 13.11
CA SER A 269 -18.38 -22.66 12.93
C SER A 269 -18.51 -23.87 12.00
N ALA A 270 -17.80 -23.89 10.88
CA ALA A 270 -17.79 -25.03 9.95
C ALA A 270 -17.27 -26.31 10.62
N ALA A 271 -16.23 -26.21 11.46
CA ALA A 271 -15.73 -27.34 12.24
C ALA A 271 -16.76 -27.86 13.26
N LYS A 272 -17.51 -26.97 13.91
CA LYS A 272 -18.60 -27.36 14.82
C LYS A 272 -19.77 -28.03 14.10
N LEU A 273 -20.14 -27.55 12.91
CA LEU A 273 -21.18 -28.14 12.07
C LEU A 273 -20.77 -29.54 11.57
N ALA A 274 -19.52 -29.72 11.16
CA ALA A 274 -19.01 -31.03 10.74
C ALA A 274 -18.98 -32.05 11.90
N ASP A 275 -18.69 -31.59 13.12
CA ASP A 275 -18.69 -32.43 14.33
C ASP A 275 -20.13 -32.83 14.74
N SER A 276 -21.10 -31.91 14.62
CA SER A 276 -22.51 -32.22 14.89
C SER A 276 -23.12 -33.18 13.86
N ASP A 277 -22.79 -33.04 12.58
CA ASP A 277 -23.29 -33.94 11.53
C ASP A 277 -22.65 -35.33 11.62
N GLY A 278 -21.37 -35.40 12.01
CA GLY A 278 -20.68 -36.65 12.31
C GLY A 278 -21.30 -37.41 13.49
N ALA A 279 -21.67 -36.69 14.55
CA ALA A 279 -22.37 -37.26 15.71
C ALA A 279 -23.79 -37.75 15.35
N HIS A 280 -24.51 -37.03 14.49
CA HIS A 280 -25.86 -37.41 14.07
C HIS A 280 -25.86 -38.66 13.16
N THR A 281 -24.83 -38.82 12.32
CA THR A 281 -24.67 -39.96 11.41
C THR A 281 -24.32 -41.26 12.17
N GLN A 282 -23.53 -41.17 13.25
CA GLN A 282 -23.25 -42.31 14.13
C GLN A 282 -24.46 -42.74 14.98
N ALA A 283 -25.34 -41.80 15.37
CA ALA A 283 -26.55 -42.10 16.12
C ALA A 283 -27.61 -42.84 15.27
N THR A 284 -27.72 -42.51 13.98
CA THR A 284 -28.65 -43.18 13.05
C THR A 284 -28.19 -44.55 12.54
N ALA A 285 -26.89 -44.86 12.64
CA ALA A 285 -26.34 -46.16 12.26
C ALA A 285 -26.53 -47.27 13.33
N LYS A 286 -27.06 -46.92 14.51
CA LYS A 286 -27.31 -47.85 15.61
C LYS A 286 -28.79 -48.25 15.67
N VAL A 287 -29.24 -49.02 14.67
CA VAL A 287 -30.50 -49.79 14.75
C VAL A 287 -30.15 -51.25 15.07
N PRO A 288 -30.35 -51.75 16.29
CA PRO A 288 -30.28 -53.18 16.56
C PRO A 288 -31.66 -53.79 16.25
N GLY A 289 -31.80 -54.30 15.02
CA GLY A 289 -32.80 -55.30 14.71
C GLY A 289 -32.20 -56.69 14.95
N GLU A 290 -32.71 -57.42 15.93
CA GLU A 290 -33.23 -58.79 15.78
C GLU A 290 -33.42 -59.44 17.16
N ARG A 291 -34.66 -59.87 17.40
CA ARG A 291 -35.12 -60.57 18.61
C ARG A 291 -34.81 -62.07 18.43
N PRO A 292 -34.16 -62.77 19.36
CA PRO A 292 -33.83 -64.17 19.15
C PRO A 292 -35.09 -65.04 19.28
N LYS A 293 -35.38 -65.84 18.25
CA LYS A 293 -36.36 -66.93 18.31
C LYS A 293 -35.83 -68.02 19.23
N LYS A 294 -36.60 -68.36 20.27
CA LYS A 294 -36.42 -69.57 21.07
C LYS A 294 -36.96 -70.77 20.29
N ALA A 295 -36.12 -71.78 20.12
CA ALA A 295 -36.49 -73.17 19.86
C ALA A 295 -35.91 -74.01 21.00
#